data_AF-A0A8H6YD53-F1
#
_entry.id   AF-A0A8H6YD53-F1
#
_cell.length_a   1.000
_cell.length_b   1.000
_cell.length_c   1.000
_cell.angle_alpha   90.00
_cell.angle_beta   90.00
_cell.angle_gamma   90.00
#
_symmetry.space_group_name_H-M   'P 1'
#
loop_
_entity.id
_entity.type
_entity.pdbx_description
1 polymer ?
#
loop_
_entity_poly.entity_id
_entity_poly.type
_entity_poly.pdbx_seq_one_letter_code
_entity_poly.pdbx_strand_id
1 'polypeptide(L)'
;MQQIPDPFHAHGSVRRKLEAALKKVSSQAAQYEHQMKDLESQLAESLSNFRAIDSLLQEAFAGLRRNAQRADHALSKQVSHITEELDSSMDSLAQLAEDLPVIKSQVADIRYAYDSGRKKAQSLLSDLTWLNTEFYERWRLIIFTSSSPVSWRWKVLMRVFFAISFLVFVQIAWITVWGGYRAHRGGQIWGERLMS
;
A
#
# COMPACT_ATOMS: atom_id res chain seq x y z
N MET A 1 -83.21 -62.90 94.11
CA MET A 1 -82.87 -61.72 93.28
C MET A 1 -81.55 -62.02 92.60
N GLN A 2 -81.58 -62.50 91.35
CA GLN A 2 -80.37 -62.80 90.58
C GLN A 2 -80.47 -62.02 89.29
N GLN A 3 -79.68 -60.96 89.22
CA GLN A 3 -79.65 -59.94 88.21
C GLN A 3 -79.00 -60.55 86.96
N ILE A 4 -79.80 -60.73 85.91
CA ILE A 4 -79.34 -61.15 84.59
C ILE A 4 -78.51 -59.97 84.03
N PRO A 5 -77.22 -60.14 83.68
CA PRO A 5 -76.47 -59.11 82.98
C PRO A 5 -76.74 -59.23 81.47
N ASP A 6 -77.18 -58.13 80.87
CA ASP A 6 -77.52 -58.03 79.45
C ASP A 6 -76.32 -58.36 78.51
N PRO A 7 -76.54 -59.14 77.43
CA PRO A 7 -75.50 -59.58 76.49
C PRO A 7 -75.04 -58.50 75.48
N PHE A 8 -75.46 -57.23 75.64
CA PHE A 8 -75.28 -56.19 74.62
C PHE A 8 -73.89 -55.54 74.56
N HIS A 9 -73.00 -55.74 75.54
CA HIS A 9 -71.73 -55.02 75.62
C HIS A 9 -70.54 -55.64 74.85
N ALA A 10 -70.55 -56.95 74.58
CA ALA A 10 -69.41 -57.64 73.95
C ALA A 10 -69.28 -57.37 72.43
N HIS A 11 -70.41 -57.26 71.72
CA HIS A 11 -70.42 -56.97 70.27
C HIS A 11 -69.98 -55.54 69.93
N GLY A 12 -70.19 -54.57 70.84
CA GLY A 12 -69.78 -53.18 70.63
C GLY A 12 -68.26 -52.94 70.69
N SER A 13 -67.51 -53.81 71.37
CA SER A 13 -66.04 -53.70 71.51
C SER A 13 -65.31 -54.23 70.27
N VAL A 14 -65.75 -55.37 69.72
CA VAL A 14 -65.17 -55.98 68.52
C VAL A 14 -65.44 -55.11 67.29
N ARG A 15 -66.66 -54.57 67.15
CA ARG A 15 -66.99 -53.60 66.09
C ARG A 15 -66.08 -52.38 66.12
N ARG A 16 -65.84 -51.78 67.30
CA ARG A 16 -64.97 -50.61 67.45
C ARG A 16 -63.50 -50.90 67.14
N LYS A 17 -62.98 -52.07 67.50
CA LYS A 17 -61.61 -52.49 67.15
C LYS A 17 -61.45 -52.74 65.66
N LEU A 18 -62.46 -53.36 65.02
CA LEU A 18 -62.48 -53.56 63.57
C LEU A 18 -62.57 -52.22 62.83
N GLU A 19 -63.43 -51.30 63.27
CA GLU A 19 -63.50 -49.94 62.71
C GLU A 19 -62.18 -49.18 62.88
N ALA A 20 -61.53 -49.28 64.04
CA ALA A 20 -60.22 -48.66 64.27
C ALA A 20 -59.13 -49.27 63.37
N ALA A 21 -59.14 -50.59 63.18
CA ALA A 21 -58.21 -51.28 62.29
C ALA A 21 -58.49 -50.94 60.82
N LEU A 22 -59.75 -50.92 60.39
CA LEU A 22 -60.16 -50.52 59.04
C LEU A 22 -59.77 -49.07 58.77
N LYS A 23 -59.98 -48.16 59.73
CA LYS A 23 -59.61 -46.74 59.63
C LYS A 23 -58.08 -46.57 59.57
N LYS A 24 -57.33 -47.37 60.34
CA LYS A 24 -55.86 -47.37 60.30
C LYS A 24 -55.33 -47.90 58.97
N VAL A 25 -55.87 -49.03 58.49
CA VAL A 25 -55.50 -49.64 57.20
C VAL A 25 -55.89 -48.73 56.04
N SER A 26 -57.07 -48.11 56.08
CA SER A 26 -57.51 -47.10 55.11
C SER A 26 -56.59 -45.88 55.10
N SER A 27 -56.22 -45.36 56.28
CA SER A 27 -55.25 -44.28 56.40
C SER A 27 -53.88 -44.66 55.83
N GLN A 28 -53.40 -45.87 56.10
CA GLN A 28 -52.14 -46.37 55.59
C GLN A 28 -52.19 -46.58 54.07
N ALA A 29 -53.28 -47.11 53.55
CA ALA A 29 -53.52 -47.29 52.12
C ALA A 29 -53.54 -45.94 51.38
N ALA A 30 -54.22 -44.92 51.94
CA ALA A 30 -54.19 -43.57 51.38
C ALA A 30 -52.79 -42.95 51.39
N GLN A 31 -51.99 -43.23 52.43
CA GLN A 31 -50.61 -42.76 52.52
C GLN A 31 -49.70 -43.42 51.48
N TYR A 32 -49.85 -44.72 51.27
CA TYR A 32 -49.15 -45.44 50.21
C TYR A 32 -49.61 -44.99 48.82
N GLU A 33 -50.89 -44.70 48.61
CA GLU A 33 -51.38 -44.16 47.34
C GLU A 33 -50.74 -42.81 47.02
N HIS A 34 -50.61 -41.92 48.02
CA HIS A 34 -49.90 -40.65 47.85
C HIS A 34 -48.41 -40.84 47.53
N GLN A 35 -47.71 -41.70 48.27
CA GLN A 35 -46.30 -41.99 48.00
C GLN A 35 -46.09 -42.61 46.61
N MET A 36 -47.02 -43.46 46.17
CA MET A 36 -46.95 -44.10 44.86
C MET A 36 -47.19 -43.09 43.74
N LYS A 37 -48.14 -42.16 43.91
CA LYS A 37 -48.36 -41.04 42.98
C LYS A 37 -47.15 -40.10 42.90
N ASP A 38 -46.51 -39.80 44.02
CA ASP A 38 -45.30 -38.97 44.02
C ASP A 38 -44.16 -39.66 43.26
N LEU A 39 -43.95 -40.96 43.47
CA LEU A 39 -42.96 -41.74 42.73
C LEU A 39 -43.29 -41.84 41.23
N GLU A 40 -44.55 -42.04 40.86
CA GLU A 40 -44.99 -42.00 39.46
C GLU A 40 -44.71 -40.64 38.82
N SER A 41 -44.95 -39.54 39.55
CA SER A 41 -44.69 -38.19 39.05
C SER A 41 -43.19 -37.94 38.81
N GLN A 42 -42.33 -38.35 39.76
CA GLN A 42 -40.89 -38.23 39.64
C GLN A 42 -40.35 -39.11 38.52
N LEU A 43 -40.90 -40.31 38.34
CA LEU A 43 -40.51 -41.21 37.27
C LEU A 43 -40.91 -40.65 35.91
N ALA A 44 -42.12 -40.11 35.78
CA ALA A 44 -42.59 -39.44 34.56
C ALA A 44 -41.72 -38.22 34.21
N GLU A 45 -41.36 -37.40 35.19
CA GLU A 45 -40.44 -36.28 35.01
C GLU A 45 -39.05 -36.75 34.57
N SER A 46 -38.49 -37.78 35.24
CA SER A 46 -37.18 -38.33 34.90
C SER A 46 -37.15 -38.92 33.48
N LEU A 47 -38.19 -39.64 33.06
CA LEU A 47 -38.31 -40.19 31.70
C LEU A 47 -38.44 -39.08 30.66
N SER A 48 -39.18 -38.01 30.98
CA SER A 48 -39.28 -36.82 30.12
C SER A 48 -37.91 -36.17 29.95
N ASN A 49 -37.17 -35.98 31.04
CA ASN A 49 -35.81 -35.42 31.02
C ASN A 49 -34.84 -36.31 30.24
N PHE A 50 -34.89 -37.63 30.43
CA PHE A 50 -34.08 -38.56 29.63
C PHE A 50 -34.38 -38.47 28.15
N ARG A 51 -35.66 -38.37 27.78
CA ARG A 51 -36.07 -38.22 26.38
C ARG A 51 -35.60 -36.89 25.79
N ALA A 52 -35.65 -35.81 26.56
CA ALA A 52 -35.13 -34.51 26.13
C ALA A 52 -33.61 -34.56 25.92
N ILE A 53 -32.87 -35.19 26.83
CA ILE A 53 -31.42 -35.37 26.71
C ILE A 53 -31.09 -36.21 25.47
N ASP A 54 -31.77 -37.33 25.27
CA ASP A 54 -31.55 -38.21 24.11
C ASP A 54 -31.76 -37.47 22.78
N SER A 55 -32.83 -36.66 22.70
CA SER A 55 -33.10 -35.81 21.53
C SER A 55 -31.97 -34.80 21.29
N LEU A 56 -31.46 -34.14 22.33
CA LEU A 56 -30.35 -33.18 22.21
C LEU A 56 -29.06 -33.87 21.78
N LEU A 57 -28.81 -35.07 22.31
CA LEU A 57 -27.63 -35.87 21.99
C LEU A 57 -27.66 -36.31 20.52
N GLN A 58 -28.83 -36.74 20.04
CA GLN A 58 -29.03 -37.13 18.66
C GLN A 58 -28.87 -35.94 17.70
N GLU A 59 -29.38 -34.77 18.08
CA GLU A 59 -29.18 -33.53 17.31
C GLU A 59 -27.71 -33.10 17.28
N ALA A 60 -27.02 -33.15 18.42
CA ALA A 60 -25.59 -32.84 18.52
C ALA A 60 -24.74 -33.79 17.66
N PHE A 61 -25.03 -35.09 17.68
CA PHE A 61 -24.35 -36.07 16.83
C PHE A 61 -24.62 -35.83 15.34
N ALA A 62 -25.87 -35.53 14.98
CA ALA A 62 -26.20 -35.20 13.59
C ALA A 62 -25.48 -33.92 13.13
N GLY A 63 -25.40 -32.90 13.99
CA GLY A 63 -24.64 -31.68 13.77
C GLY A 63 -23.15 -31.94 13.59
N LEU A 64 -22.54 -32.72 14.50
CA LEU A 64 -21.13 -33.07 14.46
C LEU A 64 -20.78 -33.86 13.19
N ARG A 65 -21.60 -34.84 12.81
CA ARG A 65 -21.39 -35.63 11.59
C ARG A 65 -21.44 -34.77 10.33
N ARG A 66 -22.40 -33.84 10.24
CA ARG A 66 -22.47 -32.88 9.12
C ARG A 66 -21.27 -31.96 9.09
N ASN A 67 -20.82 -31.47 10.25
CA ASN A 67 -19.66 -30.59 10.33
C ASN A 67 -18.36 -31.31 9.94
N ALA A 68 -18.18 -32.54 10.42
CA ALA A 68 -17.05 -33.39 10.03
C ALA A 68 -17.01 -33.61 8.52
N GLN A 69 -18.15 -33.93 7.89
CA GLN A 69 -18.22 -34.06 6.43
C GLN A 69 -17.91 -32.77 5.67
N ARG A 70 -18.36 -31.61 6.17
CA ARG A 70 -18.01 -30.32 5.56
C ARG A 70 -16.53 -29.99 5.72
N ALA A 71 -15.96 -30.28 6.88
CA ALA A 71 -14.54 -30.09 7.14
C ALA A 71 -13.70 -30.99 6.23
N ASP A 72 -14.08 -32.27 6.07
CA ASP A 72 -13.42 -33.19 5.13
C ASP A 72 -13.51 -32.69 3.69
N HIS A 73 -14.67 -32.21 3.26
CA HIS A 73 -14.84 -31.69 1.90
C HIS A 73 -14.03 -30.41 1.66
N ALA A 74 -13.99 -29.50 2.63
CA ALA A 74 -13.16 -28.30 2.58
C ALA A 74 -11.67 -28.67 2.53
N LEU A 75 -11.25 -29.65 3.35
CA LEU A 75 -9.88 -30.14 3.35
C LEU A 75 -9.52 -30.78 2.00
N SER A 76 -10.40 -31.59 1.41
CA SER A 76 -10.10 -32.28 0.16
C SER A 76 -10.08 -31.34 -1.04
N LYS A 77 -10.98 -30.34 -1.07
CA LYS A 77 -11.25 -29.54 -2.28
C LYS A 77 -10.68 -28.13 -2.19
N GLN A 78 -10.83 -27.49 -1.04
CA GLN A 78 -10.42 -26.09 -0.88
C GLN A 78 -8.93 -25.99 -0.60
N VAL A 79 -8.36 -26.87 0.24
CA VAL A 79 -6.91 -26.89 0.48
C VAL A 79 -6.15 -27.28 -0.79
N SER A 80 -6.65 -28.25 -1.56
CA SER A 80 -6.01 -28.64 -2.83
C SER A 80 -5.97 -27.47 -3.81
N HIS A 81 -7.09 -26.77 -3.99
CA HIS A 81 -7.17 -25.60 -4.87
C HIS A 81 -6.23 -24.48 -4.40
N ILE A 82 -6.20 -24.18 -3.10
CA ILE A 82 -5.29 -23.16 -2.55
C ILE A 82 -3.84 -23.55 -2.79
N THR A 83 -3.51 -24.84 -2.69
CA THR A 83 -2.14 -25.33 -2.91
C THR A 83 -1.75 -25.19 -4.38
N GLU A 84 -2.64 -25.53 -5.31
CA GLU A 84 -2.42 -25.38 -6.75
C GLU A 84 -2.26 -23.89 -7.16
N GLU A 85 -3.10 -23.02 -6.62
CA GLU A 85 -3.03 -21.57 -6.86
C GLU A 85 -1.74 -20.95 -6.30
N LEU A 86 -1.29 -21.44 -5.14
CA LEU A 86 -0.03 -21.01 -4.54
C LEU A 86 1.17 -21.47 -5.37
N ASP A 87 1.15 -22.69 -5.89
CA ASP A 87 2.21 -23.23 -6.75
C ASP A 87 2.31 -22.42 -8.06
N SER A 88 1.17 -22.14 -8.70
CA SER A 88 1.11 -21.27 -9.89
C SER A 88 1.62 -19.85 -9.62
N SER A 89 1.31 -19.31 -8.44
CA SER A 89 1.79 -17.99 -8.02
C SER A 89 3.30 -18.00 -7.77
N MET A 90 3.83 -19.08 -7.19
CA MET A 90 5.27 -19.26 -6.99
C MET A 90 6.03 -19.35 -8.32
N ASP A 91 5.49 -20.08 -9.30
CA ASP A 91 6.07 -20.15 -10.65
C ASP A 91 6.09 -18.77 -11.32
N SER A 92 4.99 -18.02 -11.20
CA SER A 92 4.89 -16.65 -11.74
C SER A 92 5.90 -15.70 -11.08
N LEU A 93 6.09 -15.82 -9.76
CA LEU A 93 7.09 -15.06 -9.02
C LEU A 93 8.52 -15.45 -9.41
N ALA A 94 8.78 -16.73 -9.67
CA ALA A 94 10.07 -17.22 -10.13
C ALA A 94 10.40 -16.67 -11.52
N GLN A 95 9.46 -16.73 -12.46
CA GLN A 95 9.60 -16.12 -13.79
C GLN A 95 9.87 -14.63 -13.69
N LEU A 96 9.10 -13.92 -12.86
CA LEU A 96 9.31 -12.48 -12.67
C LEU A 96 10.69 -12.18 -12.07
N ALA A 97 11.18 -13.00 -11.14
CA ALA A 97 12.52 -12.85 -10.57
C ALA A 97 13.64 -13.06 -11.60
N GLU A 98 13.42 -13.94 -12.58
CA GLU A 98 14.33 -14.16 -13.71
C GLU A 98 14.28 -13.03 -14.74
N ASP A 99 13.09 -12.53 -15.08
CA ASP A 99 12.89 -11.52 -16.12
C ASP A 99 13.26 -10.10 -15.67
N LEU A 100 12.99 -9.76 -14.40
CA LEU A 100 13.24 -8.41 -13.88
C LEU A 100 14.68 -7.89 -14.07
N PRO A 101 15.75 -8.66 -13.78
CA PRO A 101 17.11 -8.20 -14.04
C PRO A 101 17.39 -8.00 -15.53
N VAL A 102 16.84 -8.85 -16.41
CA VAL A 102 16.98 -8.73 -17.86
C VAL A 102 16.31 -7.46 -18.38
N ILE A 103 15.09 -7.18 -17.93
CA ILE A 103 14.38 -5.96 -18.28
C ILE A 103 15.14 -4.73 -17.75
N LYS A 104 15.67 -4.80 -16.52
CA LYS A 104 16.48 -3.71 -15.95
C LYS A 104 17.73 -3.43 -16.78
N SER A 105 18.45 -4.45 -17.25
CA SER A 105 19.62 -4.25 -18.11
C SER A 105 19.22 -3.66 -19.45
N GLN A 106 18.15 -4.17 -20.09
CA GLN A 106 17.65 -3.61 -21.34
C GLN A 106 17.25 -2.13 -21.23
N VAL A 107 16.56 -1.75 -20.14
CA VAL A 107 16.20 -0.35 -19.88
C VAL A 107 17.45 0.51 -19.64
N ALA A 108 18.47 -0.01 -18.95
CA ALA A 108 19.73 0.70 -18.76
C ALA A 108 20.45 0.96 -20.11
N ASP A 109 20.46 -0.04 -21.00
CA ASP A 109 21.06 0.08 -22.34
C ASP A 109 20.30 1.09 -23.20
N ILE A 110 18.97 1.05 -23.21
CA ILE A 110 18.12 2.02 -23.92
C ILE A 110 18.37 3.43 -23.39
N ARG A 111 18.45 3.59 -22.06
CA ARG A 111 18.75 4.87 -21.43
C ARG A 111 20.12 5.39 -21.84
N TYR A 112 21.13 4.53 -21.86
CA TYR A 112 22.47 4.89 -22.32
C TYR A 112 22.47 5.34 -23.79
N ALA A 113 21.80 4.59 -24.66
CA ALA A 113 21.65 4.95 -26.08
C ALA A 113 20.92 6.29 -26.25
N TYR A 114 19.84 6.52 -25.49
CA TYR A 114 19.11 7.79 -25.50
C TYR A 114 19.97 8.96 -25.01
N ASP A 115 20.66 8.81 -23.88
CA ASP A 115 21.50 9.87 -23.30
C ASP A 115 22.70 10.20 -24.20
N SER A 116 23.31 9.21 -24.84
CA SER A 116 24.37 9.42 -25.83
C SER A 116 23.86 10.14 -27.08
N GLY A 117 22.70 9.75 -27.60
CA GLY A 117 22.04 10.43 -28.71
C GLY A 117 21.71 11.89 -28.37
N ARG A 118 21.19 12.13 -27.16
CA ARG A 118 20.90 13.48 -26.65
C ARG A 118 22.14 14.36 -26.57
N LYS A 119 23.25 13.82 -26.03
CA LYS A 119 24.54 14.55 -25.98
C LYS A 119 25.04 14.89 -27.38
N LYS A 120 24.96 13.96 -28.33
CA LYS A 120 25.36 14.20 -29.73
C LYS A 120 24.47 15.24 -30.42
N ALA A 121 23.16 15.21 -30.16
CA ALA A 121 22.26 16.23 -30.69
C ALA A 121 22.56 17.61 -30.12
N GLN A 122 22.86 17.71 -28.83
CA GLN A 122 23.28 18.96 -28.20
C GLN A 122 24.59 19.49 -28.78
N SER A 123 25.59 18.62 -29.00
CA SER A 123 26.84 19.04 -29.61
C SER A 123 26.63 19.54 -31.04
N LEU A 124 25.87 18.80 -31.85
CA LEU A 124 25.54 19.21 -33.21
C LEU A 124 24.73 20.50 -33.26
N LEU A 125 23.77 20.68 -32.35
CA LEU A 125 23.03 21.93 -32.23
C LEU A 125 23.96 23.08 -31.87
N SER A 126 24.87 22.88 -30.90
CA SER A 126 25.84 23.92 -30.54
C SER A 126 26.79 24.27 -31.68
N ASP A 127 27.22 23.28 -32.46
CA ASP A 127 28.07 23.46 -33.64
C ASP A 127 27.31 24.20 -34.75
N LEU A 128 26.03 23.85 -34.96
CA LEU A 128 25.17 24.48 -35.95
C LEU A 128 24.81 25.91 -35.54
N THR A 129 24.50 26.16 -34.28
CA THR A 129 24.26 27.50 -33.73
C THR A 129 25.51 28.37 -33.91
N TRP A 130 26.70 27.81 -33.62
CA TRP A 130 27.95 28.51 -33.89
C TRP A 130 28.11 28.80 -35.38
N LEU A 131 27.87 27.83 -36.27
CA LEU A 131 27.95 27.98 -37.73
C LEU A 131 26.84 28.85 -38.34
N ASN A 132 25.77 29.12 -37.61
CA ASN A 132 24.72 30.05 -38.01
C ASN A 132 24.91 31.47 -37.44
N THR A 133 25.75 31.63 -36.42
CA THR A 133 26.04 32.95 -35.82
C THR A 133 26.67 33.87 -36.86
N GLU A 134 26.25 35.14 -36.92
CA GLU A 134 26.74 36.09 -37.93
C GLU A 134 28.26 36.32 -37.82
N PHE A 135 28.91 36.61 -38.97
CA PHE A 135 30.36 36.75 -39.04
C PHE A 135 30.92 37.80 -38.05
N TYR A 136 30.21 38.92 -37.90
CA TYR A 136 30.60 40.00 -36.98
C TYR A 136 30.54 39.57 -35.51
N GLU A 137 29.49 38.83 -35.13
CA GLU A 137 29.33 38.30 -33.78
C GLU A 137 30.39 37.24 -33.45
N ARG A 138 30.73 36.37 -34.41
CA ARG A 138 31.84 35.41 -34.26
C ARG A 138 33.18 36.12 -34.04
N TRP A 139 33.46 37.17 -34.82
CA TRP A 139 34.71 37.91 -34.70
C TRP A 139 34.84 38.58 -33.33
N ARG A 140 33.75 39.21 -32.84
CA ARG A 140 33.69 39.78 -31.49
C ARG A 140 33.87 38.72 -30.40
N LEU A 141 33.19 37.57 -30.51
CA LEU A 141 33.32 36.47 -29.55
C LEU A 141 34.74 35.89 -29.51
N ILE A 142 35.42 35.76 -30.65
CA ILE A 142 36.81 35.28 -30.72
C ILE A 142 37.78 36.24 -30.01
N ILE A 143 37.57 37.55 -30.17
CA ILE A 143 38.43 38.58 -29.55
C ILE A 143 38.21 38.62 -28.04
N PHE A 144 36.94 38.68 -27.58
CA PHE A 144 36.61 38.94 -26.18
C PHE A 144 36.34 37.71 -25.31
N THR A 145 36.05 36.54 -25.88
CA THR A 145 35.71 35.31 -25.11
C THR A 145 36.68 34.17 -25.43
N SER A 146 37.24 33.53 -24.39
CA SER A 146 38.20 32.41 -24.53
C SER A 146 37.56 31.11 -25.04
N SER A 147 36.25 30.94 -24.83
CA SER A 147 35.49 29.71 -25.09
C SER A 147 35.01 29.52 -26.53
N SER A 148 35.67 30.13 -27.53
CA SER A 148 35.33 29.85 -28.94
C SER A 148 35.98 28.55 -29.42
N PRO A 149 35.28 27.72 -30.23
CA PRO A 149 35.75 26.41 -30.70
C PRO A 149 36.74 26.50 -31.87
N VAL A 150 37.61 27.52 -31.86
CA VAL A 150 38.59 27.77 -32.92
C VAL A 150 40.00 27.47 -32.40
N SER A 151 40.90 27.05 -33.29
CA SER A 151 42.30 26.78 -32.94
C SER A 151 42.93 27.98 -32.23
N TRP A 152 43.72 27.70 -31.20
CA TRP A 152 44.38 28.75 -30.40
C TRP A 152 45.20 29.72 -31.25
N ARG A 153 45.83 29.21 -32.31
CA ARG A 153 46.62 29.99 -33.27
C ARG A 153 45.78 31.08 -33.94
N TRP A 154 44.55 30.78 -34.32
CA TRP A 154 43.64 31.73 -34.95
C TRP A 154 43.16 32.81 -33.96
N LYS A 155 42.93 32.43 -32.71
CA LYS A 155 42.58 33.39 -31.64
C LYS A 155 43.69 34.42 -31.44
N VAL A 156 44.94 33.98 -31.36
CA VAL A 156 46.11 34.86 -31.21
C VAL A 156 46.23 35.78 -32.42
N LEU A 157 46.13 35.24 -33.63
CA LEU A 157 46.22 36.04 -34.86
C LEU A 157 45.14 37.14 -34.90
N MET A 158 43.88 36.81 -34.62
CA MET A 158 42.78 37.78 -34.60
C MET A 158 42.95 38.86 -33.52
N ARG A 159 43.43 38.50 -32.34
CA ARG A 159 43.70 39.47 -31.25
C ARG A 159 44.87 40.40 -31.58
N VAL A 160 45.93 39.89 -32.20
CA VAL A 160 47.06 40.70 -32.66
C VAL A 160 46.62 41.66 -33.76
N PHE A 161 45.83 41.19 -34.74
CA PHE A 161 45.29 42.04 -35.80
C PHE A 161 44.42 43.17 -35.22
N PHE A 162 43.55 42.86 -34.25
CA PHE A 162 42.76 43.87 -33.54
C PHE A 162 43.63 44.89 -32.80
N ALA A 163 44.65 44.43 -32.06
CA ALA A 163 45.57 45.30 -31.32
C ALA A 163 46.33 46.26 -32.25
N ILE A 164 46.82 45.77 -33.40
CA ILE A 164 47.49 46.59 -34.41
C ILE A 164 46.53 47.65 -34.97
N SER A 165 45.32 47.24 -35.35
CA SER A 165 44.29 48.17 -35.86
C SER A 165 43.97 49.27 -34.84
N PHE A 166 43.75 48.90 -33.58
CA PHE A 166 43.50 49.86 -32.50
C PHE A 166 44.67 50.84 -32.32
N LEU A 167 45.91 50.34 -32.37
CA LEU A 167 47.10 51.17 -32.24
C LEU A 167 47.20 52.19 -33.39
N VAL A 168 46.91 51.78 -34.62
CA VAL A 168 46.84 52.69 -35.78
C VAL A 168 45.75 53.76 -35.59
N PHE A 169 44.55 53.39 -35.12
CA PHE A 169 43.50 54.36 -34.83
C PHE A 169 43.88 55.35 -33.74
N VAL A 170 44.51 54.89 -32.66
CA VAL A 170 45.01 55.76 -31.59
C VAL A 170 46.08 56.71 -32.12
N GLN A 171 46.98 56.25 -33.00
CA GLN A 171 47.98 57.10 -33.64
C GLN A 171 47.34 58.17 -34.53
N ILE A 172 46.37 57.82 -35.37
CA ILE A 172 45.67 58.77 -36.22
C ILE A 172 44.88 59.78 -35.38
N ALA A 173 44.18 59.32 -34.34
CA ALA A 173 43.45 60.18 -33.42
C ALA A 173 44.41 61.12 -32.68
N TRP A 174 45.55 60.61 -32.22
CA TRP A 174 46.59 61.41 -31.58
C TRP A 174 47.16 62.47 -32.52
N ILE A 175 47.47 62.11 -33.77
CA ILE A 175 47.93 63.06 -34.79
C ILE A 175 46.85 64.10 -35.09
N THR A 176 45.59 63.70 -35.19
CA THR A 176 44.46 64.62 -35.44
C THR A 176 44.26 65.59 -34.27
N VAL A 177 44.27 65.10 -33.03
CA VAL A 177 44.14 65.92 -31.83
C VAL A 177 45.35 66.82 -31.68
N TRP A 178 46.56 66.31 -31.87
CA TRP A 178 47.77 67.13 -31.78
C TRP A 178 47.86 68.15 -32.92
N GLY A 179 47.42 67.79 -34.12
CA GLY A 179 47.30 68.69 -35.27
C GLY A 179 46.27 69.79 -35.04
N GLY A 180 45.08 69.44 -34.55
CA GLY A 180 44.04 70.41 -34.15
C GLY A 180 44.47 71.28 -32.98
N TYR A 181 45.13 70.69 -31.98
CA TYR A 181 45.71 71.40 -30.84
C TYR A 181 46.83 72.34 -31.26
N ARG A 182 47.68 71.96 -32.23
CA ARG A 182 48.71 72.82 -32.82
C ARG A 182 48.09 73.95 -33.64
N ALA A 183 47.02 73.70 -34.38
CA ALA A 183 46.27 74.75 -35.09
C ALA A 183 45.62 75.75 -34.11
N HIS A 184 45.07 75.26 -33.00
CA HIS A 184 44.47 76.11 -31.96
C HIS A 184 45.52 76.89 -31.15
N ARG A 185 46.70 76.30 -30.87
CA ARG A 185 47.78 76.99 -30.13
C ARG A 185 48.65 77.89 -31.02
N GLY A 186 48.66 77.64 -32.33
CA GLY A 186 49.44 78.39 -33.32
C GLY A 186 48.80 79.67 -33.83
N GLY A 187 47.64 80.07 -33.31
CA GLY A 187 47.05 81.39 -33.59
C GLY A 187 46.91 81.70 -35.07
N GLN A 188 46.48 80.75 -35.91
CA GLN A 188 46.09 81.09 -37.27
C GLN A 188 44.67 81.64 -37.28
N ILE A 189 44.62 82.95 -37.07
CA ILE A 189 43.55 83.85 -37.48
C ILE A 189 43.24 83.49 -38.95
N TRP A 190 42.12 82.81 -39.19
CA TRP A 190 41.54 82.57 -40.52
C TRP A 190 41.03 83.88 -41.17
N GLY A 191 41.74 85.00 -40.99
CA GLY A 191 41.20 86.34 -41.22
C GLY A 191 42.18 87.45 -41.62
N GLU A 192 43.50 87.24 -41.73
CA GLU A 192 44.41 88.38 -42.05
C GLU A 192 45.44 88.13 -43.16
N ARG A 193 45.16 87.23 -44.12
CA ARG A 193 46.01 87.13 -45.33
C ARG A 193 45.26 87.12 -46.67
N LEU A 194 44.09 87.74 -46.71
CA LEU A 194 43.35 88.01 -47.94
C LEU A 194 43.23 89.49 -48.31
N MET A 195 43.88 90.42 -47.60
CA MET A 195 44.00 91.82 -48.05
C MET A 195 45.38 92.40 -47.78
N SER A 196 46.29 92.17 -48.73
CA SER A 196 47.17 93.17 -49.32
C SER A 196 47.66 92.67 -50.68
#